data_AF-A0A4Y9YHD9-F1
#
_entry.id   AF-A0A4Y9YHD9-F1
#
_cell.length_a   1.000
_cell.length_b   1.000
_cell.length_c   1.000
_cell.angle_alpha   90.00
_cell.angle_beta   90.00
_cell.angle_gamma   90.00
#
_symmetry.space_group_name_H-M   'P 1'
#
loop_
_entity.id
_entity.type
_entity.pdbx_description
1 polymer ?
#
loop_
_entity_poly.entity_id
_entity_poly.type
_entity_poly.pdbx_seq_one_letter_code
_entity_poly.pdbx_strand_id
1 'polypeptide(L)'
;MQLRVSFKALLATVVIALCACDEAVAAPTAFPIINGESNNSTITGRAPAPFRIPLTVIGDDLAYTASISIGTNPRPFVVTMDTGSSDFWVYSSVCEQRGEHNGIMAGGSTRMLTEPPTRWTIPYGEADSVNGIMGKDSIMIGNHVISPYGFGVAGVVSGSIPGGTGDGVLGLGTRLGSRMKVLNIVEVLALREGIPAPIMGWYLSRSRDGKHDAQLSLGAPN
;
A
#
# COMPACT_ATOMS: atom_id res chain seq x y z
N MET A 1 27.43 -16.93 29.15
CA MET A 1 26.83 -16.31 30.36
C MET A 1 25.31 -16.41 30.22
N GLN A 2 24.70 -17.39 30.90
CA GLN A 2 23.27 -17.71 30.82
C GLN A 2 22.48 -16.93 31.87
N LEU A 3 21.37 -16.31 31.43
CA LEU A 3 20.10 -15.99 32.09
C LEU A 3 20.16 -15.22 33.44
N ARG A 4 19.28 -14.26 33.74
CA ARG A 4 17.82 -14.39 33.83
C ARG A 4 17.20 -12.98 33.85
N VAL A 5 16.17 -12.73 33.05
CA VAL A 5 15.23 -11.63 33.32
C VAL A 5 14.04 -12.23 34.07
N SER A 6 13.79 -11.71 35.28
CA SER A 6 12.79 -12.20 36.22
C SER A 6 11.37 -11.89 35.76
N PHE A 7 10.47 -12.87 35.90
CA PHE A 7 9.04 -12.89 35.57
C PHE A 7 8.19 -12.01 36.51
N LYS A 8 8.67 -10.81 36.88
CA LYS A 8 7.99 -9.87 37.79
C LYS A 8 7.92 -8.42 37.28
N ALA A 9 8.21 -8.19 36.00
CA ALA A 9 7.93 -6.90 35.33
C ALA A 9 6.71 -6.98 34.39
N LEU A 10 5.85 -8.00 34.58
CA LEU A 10 4.67 -8.28 33.76
C LEU A 10 3.40 -8.25 34.60
N LEU A 11 3.16 -7.20 35.39
CA LEU A 11 1.85 -6.94 36.00
C LEU A 11 1.73 -5.52 36.59
N ALA A 12 1.66 -4.48 35.76
CA ALA A 12 1.12 -3.19 36.18
C ALA A 12 0.83 -2.29 34.97
N THR A 13 -0.23 -2.59 34.22
CA THR A 13 -1.19 -1.64 33.62
C THR A 13 -2.08 -2.38 32.62
N VAL A 14 -3.00 -3.18 33.16
CA VAL A 14 -4.26 -3.48 32.48
C VAL A 14 -5.31 -2.71 33.26
N VAL A 15 -5.64 -1.50 32.78
CA VAL A 15 -6.88 -0.81 33.13
C VAL A 15 -7.52 -0.38 31.82
N ILE A 16 -8.48 -1.23 31.44
CA ILE A 16 -9.62 -1.06 30.56
C ILE A 16 -9.95 0.40 30.22
N ALA A 17 -9.92 0.71 28.93
CA ALA A 17 -10.82 1.67 28.31
C ALA A 17 -11.45 1.02 27.07
N LEU A 18 -12.22 -0.05 27.30
CA LEU A 18 -13.28 -0.46 26.37
C LEU A 18 -14.41 0.55 26.52
N CYS A 19 -14.26 1.73 25.91
CA CYS A 19 -15.42 2.42 25.39
C CYS A 19 -15.69 1.78 24.02
N ALA A 20 -16.32 0.60 24.04
CA ALA A 20 -17.05 0.18 22.87
C ALA A 20 -18.22 1.15 22.77
N CYS A 21 -18.13 2.13 21.87
CA CYS A 21 -19.33 2.74 21.34
C CYS A 21 -20.07 1.62 20.61
N ASP A 22 -21.00 0.98 21.32
CA ASP A 22 -21.96 0.03 20.75
C ASP A 22 -23.04 0.75 19.93
N GLU A 23 -22.81 2.02 19.59
CA GLU A 23 -23.56 2.69 18.55
C GLU A 23 -22.80 2.55 17.23
N ALA A 24 -23.13 1.49 16.50
CA ALA A 24 -23.25 1.64 15.06
C ALA A 24 -24.34 2.71 14.81
N VAL A 25 -23.95 3.99 14.84
CA VAL A 25 -24.80 5.06 14.34
C VAL A 25 -24.87 4.85 12.83
N ALA A 26 -25.85 4.06 12.38
CA ALA A 26 -26.40 4.30 11.06
C ALA A 26 -26.84 5.75 11.08
N ALA A 27 -26.10 6.64 10.40
CA ALA A 27 -26.52 8.02 10.24
C ALA A 27 -27.95 7.97 9.68
N PRO A 28 -28.96 8.49 10.40
CA PRO A 28 -30.32 8.48 9.89
C PRO A 28 -30.34 9.40 8.68
N THR A 29 -30.36 8.81 7.48
CA THR A 29 -30.53 9.55 6.22
C THR A 29 -32.00 9.87 5.94
N ALA A 30 -32.90 9.53 6.86
CA ALA A 30 -34.29 9.92 6.79
C ALA A 30 -34.46 11.34 7.36
N PHE A 31 -34.46 12.34 6.47
CA PHE A 31 -35.06 13.63 6.78
C PHE A 31 -36.56 13.43 7.11
N PRO A 32 -37.13 14.21 8.04
CA PRO A 32 -38.57 14.17 8.27
C PRO A 32 -39.29 14.61 6.99
N ILE A 33 -40.11 13.72 6.42
CA ILE A 33 -40.99 14.05 5.31
C ILE A 33 -42.12 14.91 5.89
N ILE A 34 -42.01 16.22 5.71
CA ILE A 34 -43.10 17.16 5.97
C ILE A 34 -43.85 17.35 4.65
N ASN A 35 -44.99 16.67 4.52
CA ASN A 35 -46.05 16.90 3.52
C ASN A 35 -45.61 17.09 2.05
N GLY A 36 -45.40 16.00 1.32
CA GLY A 36 -45.36 16.02 -0.15
C GLY A 36 -44.59 14.84 -0.70
N GLU A 37 -45.11 14.25 -1.78
CA GLU A 37 -44.59 13.08 -2.49
C GLU A 37 -43.05 12.99 -2.49
N SER A 38 -42.52 11.89 -1.94
CA SER A 38 -41.09 11.61 -2.02
C SER A 38 -40.74 11.25 -3.46
N ASN A 39 -40.19 12.20 -4.20
CA ASN A 39 -39.48 11.88 -5.43
C ASN A 39 -38.22 11.09 -5.04
N ASN A 40 -38.31 9.76 -5.09
CA ASN A 40 -37.21 8.82 -4.81
C ASN A 40 -36.05 8.91 -5.82
N SER A 41 -36.00 9.95 -6.65
CA SER A 41 -34.91 10.23 -7.58
C SER A 41 -33.59 10.63 -6.90
N THR A 42 -33.59 10.79 -5.57
CA THR A 42 -32.42 11.23 -4.79
C THR A 42 -31.93 10.17 -3.78
N ILE A 43 -32.19 8.88 -4.04
CA ILE A 43 -31.58 7.77 -3.29
C ILE A 43 -30.08 7.73 -3.61
N THR A 44 -29.32 8.39 -2.73
CA THR A 44 -27.99 8.04 -2.22
C THR A 44 -27.10 7.21 -3.15
N GLY A 45 -25.99 7.82 -3.61
CA GLY A 45 -24.92 7.08 -4.28
C GLY A 45 -24.47 5.91 -3.40
N ARG A 46 -24.47 4.69 -3.97
CA ARG A 46 -24.00 3.48 -3.29
C ARG A 46 -22.55 3.73 -2.83
N ALA A 47 -22.27 3.46 -1.55
CA ALA A 47 -20.91 3.50 -1.03
C ALA A 47 -19.98 2.67 -1.92
N PRO A 48 -18.74 3.15 -2.19
CA PRO A 48 -17.78 2.43 -3.02
C PRO A 48 -17.55 1.02 -2.47
N ALA A 49 -17.28 0.07 -3.36
CA ALA A 49 -16.91 -1.28 -2.94
C ALA A 49 -15.46 -1.29 -2.40
N PRO A 50 -15.13 -2.16 -1.43
CA PRO A 50 -13.75 -2.41 -1.06
C PRO A 50 -12.93 -2.91 -2.25
N PHE A 51 -11.64 -2.57 -2.28
CA PHE A 51 -10.73 -3.10 -3.29
C PHE A 51 -10.15 -4.40 -2.77
N ARG A 52 -10.26 -5.48 -3.56
CA ARG A 52 -9.70 -6.79 -3.23
C ARG A 52 -8.54 -7.07 -4.18
N ILE A 53 -7.33 -7.12 -3.62
CA ILE A 53 -6.09 -7.27 -4.37
C ILE A 53 -5.53 -8.67 -4.06
N PRO A 54 -5.53 -9.60 -5.03
CA PRO A 54 -4.87 -10.89 -4.84
C PRO A 54 -3.36 -10.67 -4.70
N LEU A 55 -2.76 -11.37 -3.75
CA LEU A 55 -1.31 -11.35 -3.52
C LEU A 55 -0.70 -12.68 -3.93
N THR A 56 0.52 -12.61 -4.45
CA THR A 56 1.32 -13.79 -4.78
C THR A 56 2.30 -14.06 -3.64
N VAL A 57 2.26 -15.29 -3.11
CA VAL A 57 3.21 -15.78 -2.10
C VAL A 57 4.52 -16.14 -2.80
N ILE A 58 5.64 -15.67 -2.26
CA ILE A 58 6.98 -15.98 -2.73
C ILE A 58 7.65 -16.93 -1.75
N GLY A 59 8.21 -18.03 -2.27
CA GLY A 59 8.86 -19.08 -1.48
C GLY A 59 7.90 -19.70 -0.46
N ASP A 60 8.45 -20.20 0.65
CA ASP A 60 7.68 -20.74 1.77
C ASP A 60 7.31 -19.62 2.76
N ASP A 61 6.34 -18.78 2.37
CA ASP A 61 5.87 -17.62 3.14
C ASP A 61 6.94 -16.50 3.33
N LEU A 62 7.92 -16.39 2.43
CA LEU A 62 9.03 -15.43 2.54
C LEU A 62 8.59 -13.98 2.29
N ALA A 63 7.74 -13.76 1.29
CA ALA A 63 7.22 -12.44 0.94
C ALA A 63 5.87 -12.55 0.24
N TYR A 64 5.12 -11.44 0.25
CA TYR A 64 3.83 -11.31 -0.42
C TYR A 64 3.89 -10.12 -1.38
N THR A 65 3.59 -10.39 -2.64
CA THR A 65 3.76 -9.42 -3.72
C THR A 65 2.45 -9.16 -4.46
N ALA A 66 2.35 -7.99 -5.09
CA ALA A 66 1.26 -7.65 -6.00
C ALA A 66 1.82 -7.25 -7.36
N SER A 67 1.04 -7.46 -8.41
CA SER A 67 1.33 -6.95 -9.74
C SER A 67 0.78 -5.53 -9.88
N ILE A 68 1.65 -4.58 -10.26
CA ILE A 68 1.29 -3.19 -10.51
C ILE A 68 1.71 -2.78 -11.92
N SER A 69 0.78 -2.28 -12.72
CA SER A 69 1.12 -1.60 -13.98
C SER A 69 1.31 -0.10 -13.73
N ILE A 70 2.34 0.50 -14.30
CA ILE A 70 2.60 1.94 -14.19
C ILE A 70 2.54 2.55 -15.59
N GLY A 71 1.63 3.50 -15.77
CA GLY A 71 1.43 4.22 -17.03
C GLY A 71 1.26 3.27 -18.21
N THR A 72 2.12 3.45 -19.20
CA THR A 72 2.19 2.63 -20.42
C THR A 72 3.39 1.67 -20.46
N ASN A 73 4.03 1.42 -19.31
CA ASN A 73 5.16 0.49 -19.23
C ASN A 73 4.72 -0.90 -19.72
N PRO A 74 5.47 -1.54 -20.64
CA PRO A 74 5.01 -2.74 -21.36
C PRO A 74 4.85 -3.97 -20.46
N ARG A 75 5.52 -3.97 -19.31
CA ARG A 75 5.46 -5.05 -18.33
C ARG A 75 4.99 -4.52 -16.98
N PRO A 76 4.12 -5.24 -16.26
CA PRO A 76 3.82 -4.91 -14.88
C PRO A 76 5.04 -5.14 -13.99
N PHE A 77 5.05 -4.49 -12.84
CA PHE A 77 6.03 -4.62 -11.77
C PHE A 77 5.50 -5.59 -10.73
N VAL A 78 6.34 -6.51 -10.28
CA VAL A 78 6.08 -7.34 -9.10
C VAL A 78 6.60 -6.57 -7.89
N VAL A 79 5.72 -6.10 -7.00
CA VAL A 79 6.14 -5.26 -5.87
C VAL A 79 5.88 -5.95 -4.55
N THR A 80 6.82 -5.85 -3.62
CA THR A 80 6.64 -6.34 -2.25
C THR A 80 5.68 -5.41 -1.51
N MET A 81 4.68 -5.98 -0.86
CA MET A 81 3.70 -5.23 -0.07
C MET A 81 4.22 -5.08 1.37
N ASP A 82 4.52 -3.85 1.79
CA ASP A 82 5.29 -3.61 3.02
C ASP A 82 4.60 -2.61 3.95
N THR A 83 4.08 -3.08 5.07
CA THR A 83 3.51 -2.20 6.11
C THR A 83 4.57 -1.53 6.99
N GLY A 84 5.84 -1.96 6.90
CA GLY A 84 6.97 -1.42 7.65
C GLY A 84 7.58 -0.16 7.03
N SER A 85 7.32 0.12 5.75
CA SER A 85 7.68 1.37 5.08
C SER A 85 6.46 2.06 4.47
N SER A 86 6.62 3.31 4.02
CA SER A 86 5.47 4.17 3.65
C SER A 86 5.52 4.71 2.23
N ASP A 87 6.63 4.54 1.53
CA ASP A 87 6.83 5.07 0.19
C ASP A 87 6.69 3.95 -0.84
N PHE A 88 6.11 4.27 -2.00
CA PHE A 88 6.09 3.39 -3.16
C PHE A 88 7.28 3.70 -4.06
N TRP A 89 8.08 2.71 -4.43
CA TRP A 89 9.12 2.87 -5.46
C TRP A 89 9.29 1.61 -6.31
N VAL A 90 9.79 1.80 -7.52
CA VAL A 90 10.23 0.73 -8.45
C VAL A 90 11.62 1.05 -8.99
N TYR A 91 12.33 0.05 -9.50
CA TYR A 91 13.63 0.27 -10.13
C TYR A 91 13.54 1.22 -11.33
N SER A 92 14.58 2.03 -11.50
CA SER A 92 14.83 2.69 -12.77
C SER A 92 15.38 1.70 -13.80
N SER A 93 15.03 1.82 -15.07
CA SER A 93 15.61 1.00 -16.14
C SER A 93 17.13 1.15 -16.23
N VAL A 94 17.69 2.28 -15.79
CA VAL A 94 19.13 2.58 -15.76
C VAL A 94 19.79 2.28 -14.41
N CYS A 95 19.07 1.69 -13.45
CA CYS A 95 19.67 1.24 -12.20
C CYS A 95 20.53 0.00 -12.46
N GLU A 96 21.85 0.12 -12.29
CA GLU A 96 22.80 -0.96 -12.54
C GLU A 96 22.56 -2.17 -11.64
N GLN A 97 22.09 -1.93 -10.41
CA GLN A 97 21.86 -2.97 -9.41
C GLN A 97 20.54 -3.74 -9.62
N ARG A 98 19.69 -3.38 -10.59
CA ARG A 98 18.40 -4.08 -10.76
C ARG A 98 18.54 -5.49 -11.34
N GLY A 99 19.66 -5.82 -11.97
CA GLY A 99 19.80 -7.07 -12.71
C GLY A 99 18.66 -7.29 -13.72
N GLU A 100 17.92 -8.38 -13.56
CA GLU A 100 16.79 -8.76 -14.42
C GLU A 100 15.44 -8.16 -14.00
N HIS A 101 15.39 -7.44 -12.87
CA HIS A 101 14.17 -6.79 -12.41
C HIS A 101 13.65 -5.78 -13.42
N ASN A 102 12.32 -5.69 -13.53
CA ASN A 102 11.68 -4.70 -14.38
C ASN A 102 12.04 -3.28 -13.90
N GLY A 103 12.14 -2.33 -14.83
CA GLY A 103 12.51 -0.96 -14.49
C GLY A 103 11.81 0.05 -15.38
N ILE A 104 11.62 1.25 -14.86
CA ILE A 104 11.02 2.38 -15.57
C ILE A 104 12.03 3.50 -15.82
N MET A 105 11.95 4.17 -16.96
CA MET A 105 12.78 5.35 -17.28
C MET A 105 11.93 6.61 -17.38
N ALA A 106 12.53 7.78 -17.14
CA ALA A 106 11.91 9.07 -17.47
C ALA A 106 11.50 9.06 -18.95
N GLY A 107 10.21 9.32 -19.24
CA GLY A 107 9.64 9.21 -20.60
C GLY A 107 9.34 7.79 -21.09
N GLY A 108 9.62 6.75 -20.30
CA GLY A 108 9.28 5.35 -20.59
C GLY A 108 7.77 5.05 -20.57
N SER A 109 7.00 6.00 -20.04
CA SER A 109 5.58 6.14 -20.29
C SER A 109 5.36 7.54 -20.86
N THR A 110 4.56 7.66 -21.91
CA THR A 110 4.30 8.94 -22.61
C THR A 110 3.70 10.02 -21.71
N ARG A 111 3.19 9.64 -20.54
CA ARG A 111 2.50 10.50 -19.58
C ARG A 111 3.26 10.67 -18.26
N MET A 112 4.40 10.01 -18.08
CA MET A 112 5.13 10.07 -16.82
C MET A 112 5.80 11.44 -16.66
N LEU A 113 5.51 12.11 -15.54
CA LEU A 113 6.11 13.37 -15.18
C LEU A 113 7.23 13.15 -14.16
N THR A 114 8.41 13.73 -14.41
CA THR A 114 9.58 13.67 -13.52
C THR A 114 10.14 15.05 -13.15
N GLU A 115 9.47 16.14 -13.55
CA GLU A 115 10.03 17.49 -13.49
C GLU A 115 9.26 18.43 -12.52
N PRO A 116 9.97 19.22 -11.68
CA PRO A 116 11.42 19.15 -11.43
C PRO A 116 11.78 17.87 -10.64
N PRO A 117 12.95 17.24 -10.90
CA PRO A 117 13.32 15.98 -10.28
C PRO A 117 13.58 16.19 -8.79
N THR A 118 12.59 15.81 -7.98
CA THR A 118 12.72 15.80 -6.53
C THR A 118 13.43 14.51 -6.13
N ARG A 119 14.58 14.63 -5.45
CA ARG A 119 15.36 13.48 -4.99
C ARG A 119 14.86 12.98 -3.64
N TRP A 120 15.03 11.69 -3.40
CA TRP A 120 14.71 11.04 -2.15
C TRP A 120 15.70 9.92 -1.84
N THR A 121 15.80 9.57 -0.56
CA THR A 121 16.57 8.43 -0.06
C THR A 121 15.78 7.76 1.06
N ILE A 122 15.70 6.44 1.01
CA ILE A 122 15.09 5.59 2.04
C ILE A 122 16.14 4.61 2.55
N PRO A 123 16.54 4.70 3.84
CA PRO A 123 17.28 3.64 4.49
C PRO A 123 16.31 2.54 4.97
N TYR A 124 16.59 1.29 4.59
CA TYR A 124 15.86 0.11 5.07
C TYR A 124 16.61 -0.62 6.21
N GLY A 125 17.91 -0.42 6.29
CA GLY A 125 18.79 -0.96 7.33
C GLY A 125 20.12 -0.20 7.34
N GLU A 126 21.09 -0.70 8.11
CA GLU A 126 22.42 -0.05 8.18
C GLU A 126 23.18 -0.10 6.84
N ALA A 127 23.01 -1.18 6.07
CA ALA A 127 23.65 -1.38 4.77
C ALA A 127 22.69 -1.23 3.57
N ASP A 128 21.38 -1.26 3.82
CA ASP A 128 20.35 -1.28 2.79
C ASP A 128 19.76 0.12 2.58
N SER A 129 19.88 0.63 1.35
CA SER A 129 19.34 1.94 0.99
C SER A 129 18.86 1.97 -0.46
N VAL A 130 17.87 2.82 -0.70
CA VAL A 130 17.32 3.09 -2.02
C VAL A 130 17.30 4.60 -2.20
N ASN A 131 17.81 5.09 -3.32
CA ASN A 131 17.72 6.51 -3.66
C ASN A 131 17.33 6.69 -5.12
N GLY A 132 16.69 7.83 -5.41
CA GLY A 132 16.12 8.05 -6.71
C GLY A 132 15.49 9.43 -6.87
N ILE A 133 14.62 9.52 -7.87
CA ILE A 133 13.84 10.71 -8.20
C ILE A 133 12.35 10.41 -8.11
N MET A 134 11.53 11.44 -7.92
CA MET A 134 10.08 11.30 -7.99
C MET A 134 9.61 11.12 -9.43
N GLY A 135 8.68 10.20 -9.63
CA GLY A 135 7.85 10.07 -10.82
C GLY A 135 6.37 10.25 -10.48
N LYS A 136 5.57 10.64 -11.47
CA LYS A 136 4.11 10.68 -11.36
C LYS A 136 3.47 10.13 -12.63
N ASP A 137 2.62 9.12 -12.48
CA ASP A 137 1.85 8.51 -13.57
C ASP A 137 0.58 7.83 -13.00
N SER A 138 -0.22 7.18 -13.84
CA SER A 138 -1.26 6.26 -13.37
C SER A 138 -0.65 4.95 -12.88
N ILE A 139 -1.17 4.39 -11.80
CA ILE A 139 -0.88 3.02 -11.39
C ILE A 139 -2.16 2.18 -11.51
N MET A 140 -2.01 0.90 -11.85
CA MET A 140 -3.09 -0.08 -11.83
C MET A 140 -2.69 -1.25 -10.96
N ILE A 141 -3.49 -1.56 -9.96
CA ILE A 141 -3.30 -2.69 -9.05
C ILE A 141 -4.61 -3.50 -8.99
N GLY A 142 -4.51 -4.81 -9.25
CA GLY A 142 -5.70 -5.61 -9.56
C GLY A 142 -6.42 -5.05 -10.80
N ASN A 143 -7.68 -4.67 -10.65
CA ASN A 143 -8.51 -4.05 -11.69
C ASN A 143 -8.78 -2.55 -11.43
N HIS A 144 -8.02 -1.92 -10.53
CA HIS A 144 -8.25 -0.55 -10.11
C HIS A 144 -7.16 0.39 -10.57
N VAL A 145 -7.55 1.50 -11.21
CA VAL A 145 -6.64 2.53 -11.69
C VAL A 145 -6.64 3.72 -10.74
N ILE A 146 -5.45 4.15 -10.32
CA ILE A 146 -5.25 5.34 -9.49
C ILE A 146 -4.38 6.30 -10.29
N SER A 147 -4.95 7.45 -10.64
CA SER A 147 -4.27 8.46 -11.45
C SER A 147 -4.65 9.88 -11.00
N PRO A 148 -3.70 10.83 -10.98
CA PRO A 148 -2.25 10.58 -10.95
C PRO A 148 -1.83 10.01 -9.58
N TYR A 149 -0.72 9.27 -9.54
CA TYR A 149 -0.08 8.77 -8.32
C TYR A 149 1.42 9.04 -8.36
N GLY A 150 1.97 9.50 -7.23
CA GLY A 150 3.40 9.79 -7.09
C GLY A 150 4.15 8.57 -6.56
N PHE A 151 5.33 8.31 -7.08
CA PHE A 151 6.16 7.17 -6.67
C PHE A 151 7.64 7.46 -6.91
N GLY A 152 8.52 6.65 -6.32
CA GLY A 152 9.95 6.73 -6.54
C GLY A 152 10.42 5.91 -7.74
N VAL A 153 11.30 6.51 -8.54
CA VAL A 153 12.09 5.81 -9.57
C VAL A 153 13.50 5.63 -9.01
N ALA A 154 13.82 4.43 -8.55
CA ALA A 154 15.07 4.13 -7.84
C ALA A 154 16.25 4.05 -8.81
N GLY A 155 17.19 4.99 -8.68
CA GLY A 155 18.39 5.04 -9.53
C GLY A 155 19.55 4.21 -8.98
N VAL A 156 19.68 4.14 -7.65
CA VAL A 156 20.74 3.39 -6.98
C VAL A 156 20.16 2.66 -5.78
N VAL A 157 20.50 1.38 -5.66
CA VAL A 157 20.07 0.48 -4.59
C VAL A 157 21.28 -0.23 -4.02
N SER A 158 21.36 -0.37 -2.69
CA SER A 158 22.49 -0.99 -2.00
C SER A 158 22.07 -2.16 -1.11
N GLY A 159 23.07 -2.93 -0.69
CA GLY A 159 22.92 -4.02 0.27
C GLY A 159 22.26 -5.26 -0.35
N SER A 160 21.30 -5.83 0.37
CA SER A 160 20.61 -7.08 0.03
C SER A 160 19.40 -6.90 -0.90
N ILE A 161 18.87 -5.69 -1.01
CA ILE A 161 17.66 -5.37 -1.80
C ILE A 161 17.77 -5.86 -3.26
N PRO A 162 18.90 -5.66 -3.99
CA PRO A 162 19.07 -6.16 -5.36
C PRO A 162 18.91 -7.68 -5.53
N GLY A 163 19.12 -8.46 -4.46
CA GLY A 163 18.97 -9.92 -4.47
C GLY A 163 17.55 -10.38 -4.12
N GLY A 164 16.62 -9.45 -3.88
CA GLY A 164 15.21 -9.75 -3.61
C GLY A 164 14.46 -10.24 -4.85
N THR A 165 13.17 -10.54 -4.68
CA THR A 165 12.32 -11.09 -5.76
C THR A 165 11.38 -10.06 -6.37
N GLY A 166 11.33 -8.84 -5.83
CA GLY A 166 10.45 -7.76 -6.28
C GLY A 166 11.18 -6.70 -7.11
N ASP A 167 10.47 -6.12 -8.08
CA ASP A 167 10.89 -4.97 -8.88
C ASP A 167 10.76 -3.62 -8.13
N GLY A 168 10.34 -3.68 -6.86
CA GLY A 168 10.09 -2.52 -6.01
C GLY A 168 9.34 -2.87 -4.72
N VAL A 169 9.01 -1.84 -3.95
CA VAL A 169 8.28 -1.94 -2.68
C VAL A 169 7.11 -0.97 -2.69
N LEU A 170 5.90 -1.46 -2.38
CA LEU A 170 4.74 -0.63 -2.08
C LEU A 170 4.60 -0.49 -0.56
N GLY A 171 5.07 0.64 -0.05
CA GLY A 171 4.89 1.01 1.35
C GLY A 171 3.42 1.27 1.70
N LEU A 172 2.95 0.66 2.79
CA LEU A 172 1.59 0.73 3.32
C LEU A 172 1.55 1.24 4.77
N GLY A 173 2.71 1.62 5.32
CA GLY A 173 2.82 2.30 6.60
C GLY A 173 2.28 3.74 6.54
N THR A 174 2.16 4.35 7.71
CA THR A 174 1.58 5.70 7.85
C THR A 174 2.41 6.78 7.17
N ARG A 175 1.78 7.89 6.76
CA ARG A 175 2.47 9.06 6.19
C ARG A 175 3.67 9.57 7.02
N LEU A 176 3.68 9.36 8.34
CA LEU A 176 4.80 9.79 9.21
C LEU A 176 6.12 9.11 8.83
N GLY A 177 6.08 7.88 8.32
CA GLY A 177 7.26 7.14 7.86
C GLY A 177 7.73 7.53 6.46
N SER A 178 6.93 8.28 5.69
CA SER A 178 7.25 8.62 4.31
C SER A 178 8.40 9.64 4.20
N ARG A 179 9.40 9.28 3.41
CA ARG A 179 10.52 10.14 2.98
C ARG A 179 10.16 10.97 1.75
N MET A 180 9.27 10.47 0.89
CA MET A 180 8.82 11.17 -0.33
C MET A 180 7.67 12.17 -0.07
N LYS A 181 7.06 12.12 1.12
CA LYS A 181 5.88 12.93 1.51
C LYS A 181 4.66 12.71 0.61
N VAL A 182 4.60 11.55 -0.04
CA VAL A 182 3.45 11.08 -0.80
C VAL A 182 2.53 10.28 0.13
N LEU A 183 1.23 10.45 -0.05
CA LEU A 183 0.23 9.65 0.65
C LEU A 183 0.28 8.21 0.15
N ASN A 184 0.17 7.24 1.05
CA ASN A 184 0.10 5.84 0.62
C ASN A 184 -1.22 5.58 -0.13
N ILE A 185 -1.31 4.43 -0.79
CA ILE A 185 -2.45 4.08 -1.65
C ILE A 185 -3.80 4.09 -0.89
N VAL A 186 -3.80 3.67 0.37
CA VAL A 186 -5.02 3.59 1.20
C VAL A 186 -5.49 5.00 1.57
N GLU A 187 -4.55 5.87 1.95
CA GLU A 187 -4.82 7.29 2.23
C GLU A 187 -5.35 8.00 0.98
N VAL A 188 -4.73 7.77 -0.19
CA VAL A 188 -5.18 8.36 -1.47
C VAL A 188 -6.60 7.91 -1.81
N LEU A 189 -6.90 6.62 -1.66
CA LEU A 189 -8.24 6.08 -1.96
C LEU A 189 -9.29 6.60 -0.98
N ALA A 190 -8.97 6.66 0.30
CA ALA A 190 -9.88 7.19 1.32
C ALA A 190 -10.20 8.67 1.08
N LEU A 191 -9.18 9.49 0.76
CA LEU A 191 -9.36 10.91 0.47
C LEU A 191 -10.17 11.19 -0.80
N ARG A 192 -10.22 10.23 -1.72
CA ARG A 192 -11.00 10.32 -2.96
C ARG A 192 -12.36 9.64 -2.84
N GLU A 193 -12.75 9.20 -1.64
CA GLU A 193 -13.96 8.39 -1.40
C GLU A 193 -14.04 7.17 -2.33
N GLY A 194 -12.88 6.61 -2.69
CA GLY A 194 -12.77 5.45 -3.60
C GLY A 194 -12.90 4.11 -2.88
N ILE A 195 -12.85 4.10 -1.55
CA ILE A 195 -13.05 2.93 -0.68
C ILE A 195 -13.97 3.29 0.50
N PRO A 196 -14.71 2.33 1.07
CA PRO A 196 -15.70 2.63 2.11
C PRO A 196 -15.13 3.21 3.41
N ALA A 197 -13.88 2.88 3.74
CA ALA A 197 -13.23 3.33 4.97
C ALA A 197 -11.69 3.32 4.82
N PRO A 198 -10.93 4.13 5.59
CA PRO A 198 -9.47 4.15 5.56
C PRO A 198 -8.85 2.97 6.33
N ILE A 199 -9.25 1.74 5.99
CA ILE A 199 -8.80 0.51 6.65
C ILE A 199 -8.21 -0.47 5.64
N MET A 200 -7.27 -1.29 6.09
CA MET A 200 -6.68 -2.38 5.32
C MET A 200 -6.85 -3.72 6.05
N GLY A 201 -7.30 -4.73 5.33
CA GLY A 201 -7.42 -6.11 5.79
C GLY A 201 -6.38 -6.99 5.12
N TRP A 202 -5.77 -7.90 5.86
CA TRP A 202 -4.76 -8.83 5.35
C TRP A 202 -5.21 -10.27 5.59
N TYR A 203 -5.20 -11.06 4.53
CA TYR A 203 -5.40 -12.50 4.56
C TYR A 203 -4.17 -13.13 3.96
N LEU A 204 -3.39 -13.83 4.78
CA LEU A 204 -2.16 -14.49 4.39
C LEU A 204 -2.28 -15.95 4.80
N SER A 205 -2.57 -16.83 3.84
CA SER A 205 -2.50 -18.27 4.13
C SER A 205 -1.06 -18.68 4.38
N ARG A 206 -0.89 -19.80 5.10
CA ARG A 206 0.44 -20.33 5.41
C ARG A 206 0.72 -21.52 4.52
N SER A 207 1.92 -21.58 3.95
CA SER A 207 2.38 -22.69 3.13
C SER A 207 2.30 -24.03 3.88
N ARG A 208 2.56 -24.03 5.21
CA ARG A 208 2.44 -25.23 6.06
C ARG A 208 1.04 -25.85 6.10
N ASP A 209 0.00 -25.05 5.82
CA ASP A 209 -1.40 -25.47 5.85
C ASP A 209 -1.84 -26.00 4.46
N GLY A 210 -0.92 -26.12 3.51
CA GLY A 210 -1.19 -26.56 2.13
C GLY A 210 -1.90 -25.51 1.28
N LYS A 211 -1.86 -24.24 1.71
CA LYS A 211 -2.49 -23.09 1.04
C LYS A 211 -1.43 -22.10 0.59
N HIS A 212 -1.71 -21.42 -0.52
CA HIS A 212 -0.82 -20.41 -1.12
C HIS A 212 -1.61 -19.19 -1.62
N ASP A 213 -2.79 -18.94 -1.05
CA ASP A 213 -3.61 -17.78 -1.35
C ASP A 213 -3.37 -16.65 -0.35
N ALA A 214 -3.36 -15.42 -0.87
CA ALA A 214 -3.26 -14.23 -0.04
C ALA A 214 -4.06 -13.09 -0.69
N GLN A 215 -4.60 -12.20 0.14
CA GLN A 215 -5.42 -11.08 -0.29
C GLN A 215 -5.19 -9.86 0.60
N LEU A 216 -4.97 -8.73 -0.04
CA LEU A 216 -5.09 -7.41 0.58
C LEU A 216 -6.46 -6.84 0.28
N SER A 217 -7.16 -6.39 1.31
CA SER A 217 -8.39 -5.64 1.18
C SER A 217 -8.15 -4.19 1.56
N LEU A 218 -8.61 -3.24 0.74
CA LEU A 218 -8.66 -1.81 1.08
C LEU A 218 -10.12 -1.39 1.22
N GLY A 219 -10.48 -0.77 2.35
CA GLY A 219 -11.85 -0.34 2.61
C GLY A 219 -12.69 -1.26 3.50
N ALA A 220 -12.19 -2.47 3.80
CA ALA A 220 -12.87 -3.43 4.67
C ALA A 220 -11.87 -4.46 5.25
N PRO A 221 -12.25 -5.19 6.31
CA PRO A 221 -11.59 -6.45 6.67
C PRO A 221 -11.69 -7.49 5.54
N ASN A 222 -10.85 -8.54 5.63
CA ASN A 222 -10.99 -9.76 4.82
C ASN A 222 -11.95 -10.73 5.48
#